data_AF-A0A933MKQ0-F1
#
_entry.id   AF-A0A933MKQ0-F1
#
_cell.length_a   1.000
_cell.length_b   1.000
_cell.length_c   1.000
_cell.angle_alpha   90.00
_cell.angle_beta   90.00
_cell.angle_gamma   90.00
#
_symmetry.space_group_name_H-M   'P 1'
#
loop_
_entity.id
_entity.type
_entity.pdbx_description
1 polymer ?
#
loop_
_entity_poly.entity_id
_entity_poly.type
_entity_poly.pdbx_seq_one_letter_code
_entity_poly.pdbx_strand_id
1 'polypeptide(L)' 'AMPVIIAGLRIATVTVIGIATIAAYINAGGLGTLIFTGIAQDFPAKIMVGAGLASAMAVGADAGLSRLERRLRANRAA' A
#
# COMPACT_ATOMS: atom_id res chain seq x y z
N ALA A 1 -21.25 9.48 10.53
CA ALA A 1 -21.10 8.57 9.37
C ALA A 1 -19.75 8.72 8.65
N MET A 2 -19.35 9.92 8.21
CA MET A 2 -18.12 10.13 7.43
C MET A 2 -16.80 9.60 8.04
N PRO A 3 -16.57 9.64 9.37
CA PRO A 3 -15.39 9.04 10.02
C PRO A 3 -15.19 7.54 9.72
N VAL A 4 -16.29 6.78 9.75
CA VAL A 4 -16.26 5.32 9.63
C VAL A 4 -16.01 4.90 8.20
N ILE A 5 -16.59 5.62 7.23
CA ILE A 5 -16.38 5.37 5.79
C ILE A 5 -14.91 5.56 5.44
N ILE A 6 -14.27 6.63 5.94
CA ILE A 6 -12.86 6.91 5.66
C ILE A 6 -11.95 5.88 6.33
N ALA A 7 -12.25 5.47 7.56
CA ALA A 7 -11.53 4.37 8.22
C ALA A 7 -11.61 3.07 7.40
N GLY A 8 -12.80 2.73 6.89
CA GLY A 8 -12.98 1.59 5.99
C GLY A 8 -12.17 1.72 4.69
N LEU A 9 -12.14 2.91 4.09
CA LEU A 9 -11.39 3.18 2.86
C LEU A 9 -9.88 3.02 3.07
N ARG A 10 -9.35 3.44 4.23
CA ARG A 10 -7.93 3.24 4.59
C ARG A 10 -7.57 1.77 4.61
N ILE A 11 -8.38 0.95 5.30
CA ILE A 11 -8.17 -0.50 5.37
C ILE A 11 -8.24 -1.11 3.97
N ALA A 12 -9.26 -0.76 3.18
CA ALA A 12 -9.42 -1.25 1.81
C ALA A 12 -8.24 -0.86 0.90
N THR A 13 -7.71 0.36 1.05
CA THR A 13 -6.57 0.82 0.25
C THR A 13 -5.32 0.00 0.56
N VAL A 14 -5.01 -0.22 1.84
CA VAL A 14 -3.84 -1.00 2.25
C VAL A 14 -3.96 -2.47 1.83
N THR A 15 -5.14 -3.08 1.96
CA THR A 15 -5.35 -4.47 1.54
C THR A 15 -5.23 -4.64 0.03
N VAL A 16 -5.78 -3.71 -0.76
CA VAL A 16 -5.63 -3.72 -2.22
C VAL A 16 -4.16 -3.60 -2.65
N ILE A 17 -3.37 -2.77 -1.97
CA ILE A 17 -1.92 -2.67 -2.26
C ILE A 17 -1.19 -3.99 -1.94
N GLY A 18 -1.58 -4.67 -0.86
CA GLY A 18 -1.08 -6.01 -0.53
C GLY A 18 -1.40 -7.03 -1.64
N ILE A 19 -2.65 -7.07 -2.09
CA ILE A 19 -3.10 -7.96 -3.18
C ILE A 19 -2.38 -7.62 -4.49
N ALA A 20 -2.23 -6.34 -4.81
CA ALA A 20 -1.51 -5.88 -6.00
C ALA A 20 -0.02 -6.28 -5.97
N THR A 21 0.58 -6.38 -4.79
CA THR A 21 1.96 -6.88 -4.64
C THR A 21 2.05 -8.36 -5.03
N ILE A 22 1.05 -9.15 -4.66
CA ILE A 22 0.96 -10.58 -5.03
C ILE A 22 0.62 -10.74 -6.52
N ALA A 23 -0.06 -9.77 -7.15
CA ALA A 23 -0.41 -9.82 -8.58
C ALA A 23 0.82 -9.92 -9.51
N ALA A 24 2.01 -9.57 -9.04
CA ALA A 24 3.25 -9.84 -9.78
C ALA A 24 3.47 -11.34 -10.08
N TYR A 25 2.87 -12.25 -9.29
CA TYR A 25 2.92 -13.69 -9.51
C TYR A 25 2.25 -14.13 -10.82
N ILE A 26 1.18 -13.46 -11.24
CA ILE A 26 0.47 -13.75 -12.50
C ILE A 26 1.07 -13.00 -13.70
N ASN A 27 2.34 -12.60 -13.62
CA ASN A 27 3.04 -11.79 -14.62
C ASN A 27 2.38 -10.43 -14.92
N ALA A 28 1.60 -9.87 -13.99
CA ALA A 28 1.04 -8.52 -14.14
C ALA A 28 2.11 -7.41 -14.05
N GLY A 29 3.34 -7.74 -13.63
CA GLY A 29 4.42 -6.78 -13.42
C GLY A 29 4.35 -6.05 -12.07
N GLY A 30 5.08 -4.93 -11.96
CA GLY A 30 5.07 -4.06 -10.78
C GLY A 30 6.12 -4.40 -9.70
N LEU A 31 6.00 -3.75 -8.53
CA LEU A 31 7.00 -3.85 -7.43
C LEU A 31 7.12 -5.26 -6.83
N GLY A 32 6.04 -6.06 -6.90
CA GLY A 32 6.07 -7.45 -6.44
C GLY A 32 7.01 -8.35 -7.25
N THR A 33 7.39 -7.96 -8.47
CA THR A 33 8.35 -8.73 -9.29
C THR A 33 9.73 -8.80 -8.64
N LEU A 34 10.15 -7.76 -7.92
CA LEU A 34 11.41 -7.77 -7.15
C LEU A 34 11.39 -8.79 -6.02
N ILE A 35 10.22 -8.98 -5.39
CA ILE A 35 10.02 -9.97 -4.32
C ILE A 35 10.13 -11.37 -4.92
N PHE A 36 9.37 -11.67 -5.97
CA PHE A 36 9.40 -12.99 -6.61
C PHE A 36 10.75 -13.31 -7.26
N THR A 37 11.41 -12.32 -7.86
CA THR A 37 12.77 -12.49 -8.41
C THR A 37 13.79 -12.74 -7.31
N GLY A 38 13.65 -12.08 -6.15
CA GLY A 38 14.49 -12.32 -4.98
C GLY A 38 14.31 -13.73 -4.41
N ILE A 39 13.06 -14.22 -4.36
CA ILE A 39 12.74 -15.60 -3.96
C ILE A 39 13.36 -16.60 -4.93
N ALA A 40 13.19 -16.40 -6.24
CA ALA A 40 13.70 -17.30 -7.27
C ALA A 40 15.24 -17.37 -7.30
N GLN A 41 15.92 -16.30 -6.90
CA GLN A 41 17.39 -16.22 -6.86
C GLN A 41 17.98 -16.54 -5.48
N ASP A 42 17.13 -16.94 -4.52
CA ASP A 42 17.49 -17.14 -3.11
C ASP A 42 18.30 -15.97 -2.53
N PHE A 43 17.94 -14.75 -2.95
CA PHE A 43 18.66 -13.52 -2.66
C PHE A 43 17.82 -12.60 -1.78
N PRO A 44 17.93 -12.72 -0.44
CA PRO A 44 17.01 -12.08 0.50
C PRO A 44 17.06 -10.55 0.46
N ALA A 45 18.20 -9.96 0.07
CA ALA A 45 18.30 -8.51 -0.08
C ALA A 45 17.34 -7.94 -1.15
N LYS A 46 17.08 -8.68 -2.24
CA LYS A 46 16.08 -8.26 -3.26
C LYS A 46 14.65 -8.32 -2.72
N ILE A 47 14.37 -9.34 -1.91
CA ILE A 47 13.08 -9.49 -1.22
C ILE A 47 12.85 -8.30 -0.28
N MET A 48 13.85 -7.94 0.53
CA MET A 48 13.75 -6.80 1.47
C MET A 48 13.56 -5.46 0.74
N VAL A 49 14.27 -5.22 -0.36
CA VAL A 49 14.08 -4.01 -1.16
C VAL A 49 12.68 -3.95 -1.77
N GLY A 50 12.20 -5.06 -2.35
CA GLY A 50 10.84 -5.14 -2.91
C GLY A 50 9.75 -4.95 -1.85
N ALA A 51 9.86 -5.64 -0.71
CA ALA A 51 8.94 -5.53 0.41
C ALA A 51 8.97 -4.12 1.04
N GLY A 52 10.16 -3.51 1.14
CA GLY A 52 10.34 -2.15 1.63
C GLY A 52 9.66 -1.12 0.72
N LEU A 53 9.85 -1.23 -0.60
CA LEU A 53 9.19 -0.34 -1.57
C LEU A 53 7.67 -0.50 -1.56
N ALA A 54 7.16 -1.75 -1.52
CA ALA A 54 5.72 -2.01 -1.43
C ALA A 54 5.13 -1.43 -0.13
N SER A 55 5.83 -1.62 0.99
CA SER A 55 5.42 -1.08 2.31
C SER A 55 5.43 0.44 2.33
N ALA A 56 6.46 1.08 1.75
CA ALA A 56 6.54 2.53 1.61
C ALA A 56 5.37 3.09 0.79
N MET A 57 5.00 2.40 -0.30
CA MET A 57 3.86 2.78 -1.13
C MET A 57 2.52 2.64 -0.38
N ALA A 58 2.34 1.55 0.39
CA ALA A 58 1.16 1.34 1.23
C ALA A 58 1.01 2.42 2.31
N VAL A 59 2.10 2.72 3.02
CA VAL A 59 2.13 3.77 4.04
C VAL A 59 1.92 5.15 3.43
N GLY A 60 2.50 5.41 2.26
CA GLY A 60 2.30 6.66 1.53
C GLY A 60 0.83 6.89 1.14
N ALA A 61 0.16 5.85 0.64
CA ALA A 61 -1.24 5.90 0.30
C ALA A 61 -2.14 6.12 1.54
N ASP A 62 -1.90 5.37 2.61
CA ASP A 62 -2.66 5.51 3.88
C ASP A 62 -2.45 6.90 4.50
N ALA A 63 -1.21 7.40 4.52
CA ALA A 63 -0.88 8.72 5.05
C ALA A 63 -1.55 9.83 4.22
N GLY A 64 -1.59 9.71 2.89
CA GLY A 64 -2.31 10.62 2.01
C GLY A 64 -3.79 10.69 2.34
N LEU A 65 -4.43 9.52 2.50
CA LEU A 65 -5.85 9.41 2.88
C LEU A 65 -6.11 10.00 4.27
N SER A 66 -5.23 9.72 5.24
CA SER A 66 -5.32 10.29 6.60
C SER A 66 -5.16 11.81 6.62
N ARG A 67 -4.33 12.38 5.73
CA ARG A 67 -4.15 13.83 5.61
C ARG A 67 -5.36 14.49 4.96
N LEU A 68 -5.93 13.85 3.93
CA LEU A 68 -7.18 14.26 3.31
C LEU A 68 -8.33 14.25 4.33
N GLU A 69 -8.43 13.20 5.14
CA GLU A 69 -9.41 13.10 6.22
C GLU A 69 -9.30 14.27 7.19
N ARG A 70 -8.09 14.57 7.67
CA ARG A 70 -7.83 15.67 8.61
C ARG A 70 -8.23 17.01 8.01
N ARG A 71 -7.93 17.25 6.73
CA ARG A 71 -8.36 18.48 6.05
C ARG A 71 -9.88 18.57 5.91
N LEU A 72 -10.55 17.50 5.53
CA LEU A 72 -12.01 17.47 5.39
C LEU A 72 -12.74 17.63 6.74
N ARG A 73 -12.17 17.10 7.83
CA ARG A 73 -12.68 17.33 9.19
C ARG A 73 -12.44 18.76 9.65
N ALA A 74 -11.25 19.32 9.41
CA ALA A 74 -10.91 20.69 9.79
C ALA A 74 -11.80 21.73 9.07
N ASN A 75 -12.10 21.52 7.79
CA ASN A 75 -12.94 22.43 7.00
C ASN A 75 -14.44 22.36 7.33
N ARG A 76 -14.89 21.38 8.12
CA ARG A 76 -16.27 21.31 8.62
C ARG A 76 -16.44 21.89 10.03
N ALA A 77 -15.33 22.24 10.70
CA ALA A 77 -15.34 22.88 12.01
C ALA A 77 -15.18 24.41 11.93
N ALA A 78 -15.07 24.96 10.72
CA ALA A 78 -15.08 26.39 10.39
C ALA A 78 -16.37 26.72 9.63
#